data_AF-A0A349SD38-F1
#
_entry.id   AF-A0A349SD38-F1
#
_cell.length_a   1.000
_cell.length_b   1.000
_cell.length_c   1.000
_cell.angle_alpha   90.00
_cell.angle_beta   90.00
_cell.angle_gamma   90.00
#
_symmetry.space_group_name_H-M   'P 1'
#
loop_
_entity.id
_entity.type
_entity.pdbx_description
1 polymer ?
#
loop_
_entity_poly.entity_id
_entity_poly.type
_entity_poly.pdbx_seq_one_letter_code
_entity_poly.pdbx_strand_id
1 'polypeptide(L)'
;MSLKGSKTEDNLKAAFAGESQANRRYLYFAQKADVEGYNDVSALFRSTAEGETGHAHGHLEYLEEVGDPATGMPMGGTEDNLKSAVAGETHEYTDMYP
;
A
#
# COMPACT_ATOMS: atom_id res chain seq x y z
N MET A 1 -10.81 -19.62 -12.08
CA MET A 1 -10.97 -18.37 -12.84
C MET A 1 -9.64 -17.65 -12.78
N SER A 2 -9.24 -16.95 -13.85
CA SER A 2 -8.02 -16.12 -13.84
C SER A 2 -8.26 -14.87 -13.02
N LEU A 3 -7.30 -14.45 -12.19
CA LEU A 3 -7.37 -13.19 -11.45
C LEU A 3 -7.29 -11.99 -12.40
N LYS A 4 -6.44 -12.09 -13.44
CA LYS A 4 -6.20 -11.01 -14.40
C LYS A 4 -7.45 -10.63 -15.19
N GLY A 5 -7.78 -9.33 -15.20
CA GLY A 5 -8.95 -8.75 -15.85
C GLY A 5 -10.26 -9.05 -15.15
N SER A 6 -10.23 -9.57 -13.92
CA SER A 6 -11.43 -9.89 -13.15
C SER A 6 -11.86 -8.72 -12.27
N LYS A 7 -13.15 -8.70 -11.90
CA LYS A 7 -13.66 -7.78 -10.87
C LYS A 7 -12.94 -7.95 -9.52
N THR A 8 -12.42 -9.15 -9.25
CA THR A 8 -11.67 -9.42 -8.01
C THR A 8 -10.32 -8.72 -8.01
N GLU A 9 -9.64 -8.64 -9.16
CA GLU A 9 -8.40 -7.84 -9.28
C GLU A 9 -8.66 -6.37 -8.95
N ASP A 10 -9.71 -5.78 -9.54
CA ASP A 10 -10.07 -4.39 -9.27
C ASP A 10 -10.41 -4.15 -7.79
N ASN A 11 -11.14 -5.10 -7.18
CA ASN A 11 -11.46 -5.03 -5.75
C ASN A 11 -10.21 -5.12 -4.87
N LEU A 12 -9.24 -5.98 -5.21
CA LEU A 12 -7.98 -6.10 -4.46
C LEU A 12 -7.14 -4.83 -4.59
N LYS A 13 -7.06 -4.24 -5.78
CA LYS A 13 -6.39 -2.95 -6.00
C LYS A 13 -7.02 -1.83 -5.19
N ALA A 14 -8.36 -1.76 -5.18
CA ALA A 14 -9.10 -0.77 -4.40
C ALA A 14 -8.91 -0.98 -2.89
N ALA A 15 -8.91 -2.22 -2.41
CA ALA A 15 -8.67 -2.56 -1.01
C ALA A 15 -7.24 -2.19 -0.60
N PHE A 16 -6.22 -2.60 -1.37
CA PHE A 16 -4.83 -2.20 -1.14
C PHE A 16 -4.66 -0.67 -1.03
N ALA A 17 -5.26 0.08 -1.94
CA ALA A 17 -5.23 1.54 -1.90
C ALA A 17 -5.94 2.11 -0.66
N GLY A 18 -7.06 1.51 -0.25
CA GLY A 18 -7.81 1.89 0.95
C GLY A 18 -7.02 1.66 2.24
N GLU A 19 -6.46 0.46 2.41
CA GLU A 19 -5.67 0.10 3.58
C GLU A 19 -4.36 0.89 3.67
N SER A 20 -3.73 1.16 2.52
CA SER A 20 -2.55 2.04 2.46
C SER A 20 -2.86 3.46 2.93
N GLN A 21 -4.02 4.02 2.52
CA GLN A 21 -4.48 5.33 3.00
C GLN A 21 -4.87 5.30 4.48
N ALA A 22 -5.49 4.22 4.96
CA ALA A 22 -5.83 4.05 6.37
C ALA A 22 -4.56 4.02 7.24
N ASN A 23 -3.57 3.21 6.89
CA ASN A 23 -2.27 3.16 7.57
C ASN A 23 -1.65 4.56 7.71
N ARG A 24 -1.52 5.30 6.60
CA ARG A 24 -0.88 6.62 6.61
C ARG A 24 -1.64 7.64 7.45
N ARG A 25 -2.98 7.61 7.41
CA ARG A 25 -3.82 8.47 8.26
C ARG A 25 -3.68 8.11 9.74
N TYR A 26 -3.70 6.83 10.10
CA TYR A 26 -3.61 6.40 11.49
C TYR A 26 -2.23 6.70 12.10
N LEU A 27 -1.14 6.57 11.33
CA LEU A 27 0.18 7.03 11.78
C LEU A 27 0.20 8.55 12.02
N TYR A 28 -0.44 9.34 11.16
CA TYR A 28 -0.57 10.78 11.38
C TYR A 28 -1.44 11.12 12.60
N PHE A 29 -2.53 10.38 12.83
CA PHE A 29 -3.38 10.56 14.01
C PHE A 29 -2.66 10.19 15.30
N ALA A 30 -1.84 9.13 15.28
CA ALA A 30 -0.99 8.78 16.40
C ALA A 30 -0.04 9.93 16.78
N GLN A 31 0.59 10.57 15.79
CA GLN A 31 1.47 11.73 16.03
C GLN A 31 0.71 12.91 16.66
N LYS A 32 -0.54 13.16 16.24
CA LYS A 32 -1.37 14.19 16.87
C LYS A 32 -1.71 13.84 18.32
N ALA A 33 -2.07 12.59 18.59
CA ALA A 33 -2.35 12.11 19.94
C ALA A 33 -1.12 12.22 20.86
N ASP A 34 0.10 12.01 20.35
CA ASP A 34 1.33 12.25 21.14
C ASP A 34 1.46 13.72 21.56
N VAL A 35 1.24 14.65 20.62
CA VAL A 35 1.35 16.11 20.88
C VAL A 35 0.30 16.56 21.89
N GLU A 36 -0.89 15.96 21.86
CA GLU A 36 -1.98 16.26 22.78
C GLU A 36 -1.82 15.56 24.15
N GLY A 37 -0.86 14.65 24.30
CA GLY A 37 -0.58 13.94 25.55
C GLY A 37 -1.45 12.69 25.78
N TYR A 38 -2.12 12.18 24.75
CA TYR A 38 -2.97 10.99 24.81
C TYR A 38 -2.19 9.71 24.46
N ASN A 39 -1.32 9.27 25.37
CA ASN A 39 -0.43 8.13 25.16
C ASN A 39 -1.15 6.85 24.71
N ASP A 40 -2.22 6.44 25.41
CA ASP A 40 -2.95 5.20 25.07
C ASP A 40 -3.62 5.28 23.69
N VAL A 41 -4.14 6.46 23.33
CA VAL A 41 -4.76 6.70 22.01
C VAL A 41 -3.71 6.65 20.90
N SER A 42 -2.54 7.24 21.14
CA SER A 42 -1.42 7.18 20.20
C SER A 42 -0.94 5.74 19.97
N ALA A 43 -0.89 4.92 21.02
CA ALA A 43 -0.50 3.52 20.94
C ALA A 43 -1.54 2.69 20.19
N LEU A 44 -2.82 2.95 20.45
CA LEU A 44 -3.92 2.34 19.70
C LEU A 44 -3.82 2.64 18.20
N PHE A 45 -3.68 3.91 17.81
CA PHE A 45 -3.58 4.27 16.39
C PHE A 45 -2.37 3.63 15.70
N ARG A 46 -1.21 3.54 16.37
CA ARG A 46 -0.04 2.82 15.83
C ARG A 46 -0.32 1.34 15.64
N SER A 47 -0.94 0.69 16.63
CA SER A 47 -1.30 -0.72 16.53
C SER A 47 -2.32 -0.97 15.42
N THR A 48 -3.28 -0.07 15.22
CA THR A 48 -4.24 -0.18 14.12
C THR A 48 -3.54 0.02 12.78
N ALA A 49 -2.66 1.01 12.65
CA ALA A 49 -1.87 1.22 11.43
C ALA A 49 -1.05 -0.02 11.05
N GLU A 50 -0.44 -0.70 12.03
CA GLU A 50 0.27 -1.96 11.79
C GLU A 50 -0.67 -3.06 11.29
N GLY A 51 -1.89 -3.14 11.82
CA GLY A 51 -2.94 -4.00 11.29
C GLY A 51 -3.25 -3.73 9.81
N GLU A 52 -3.39 -2.45 9.43
CA GLU A 52 -3.64 -2.07 8.03
C GLU A 52 -2.45 -2.35 7.12
N THR A 53 -1.21 -2.30 7.64
CA THR A 53 -0.02 -2.80 6.89
C THR A 53 -0.20 -4.28 6.57
N GLY A 54 -0.61 -5.08 7.55
CA GLY A 54 -0.88 -6.51 7.35
C GLY A 54 -1.98 -6.76 6.31
N HIS A 55 -3.09 -6.03 6.38
CA HIS A 55 -4.16 -6.12 5.38
C HIS A 55 -3.68 -5.74 3.97
N ALA A 56 -2.96 -4.62 3.84
CA ALA A 56 -2.42 -4.17 2.56
C ALA A 56 -1.44 -5.19 1.95
N HIS A 57 -0.51 -5.74 2.76
CA HIS A 57 0.41 -6.77 2.30
C HIS A 57 -0.32 -8.05 1.87
N GLY A 58 -1.33 -8.49 2.63
CA GLY A 58 -2.16 -9.63 2.25
C GLY A 58 -2.84 -9.44 0.89
N HIS A 59 -3.29 -8.22 0.56
CA HIS A 59 -3.82 -7.92 -0.77
C HIS A 59 -2.74 -7.94 -1.86
N LEU A 60 -1.52 -7.45 -1.57
CA LEU A 60 -0.39 -7.51 -2.50
C LEU A 60 0.02 -8.96 -2.81
N GLU A 61 0.00 -9.87 -1.84
CA GLU A 61 0.31 -11.29 -2.05
C GLU A 61 -0.59 -11.92 -3.12
N TYR A 62 -1.88 -11.60 -3.14
CA TYR A 62 -2.79 -12.05 -4.20
C TYR A 62 -2.52 -11.34 -5.53
N LEU A 63 -2.22 -10.04 -5.50
CA LEU A 63 -1.93 -9.25 -6.70
C LEU A 63 -0.61 -9.63 -7.35
N GLU A 64 0.31 -10.29 -6.65
CA GLU A 64 1.59 -10.78 -7.21
C GLU A 64 1.38 -11.63 -8.47
N GLU A 65 0.28 -12.40 -8.52
CA GLU A 65 -0.10 -13.21 -9.69
C GLU A 65 -0.36 -12.38 -10.96
N VAL A 66 -0.68 -11.09 -10.82
CA VAL A 66 -1.09 -10.21 -11.93
C VAL A 66 -0.21 -8.97 -12.10
N GLY A 67 0.64 -8.68 -11.11
CA GLY A 67 1.62 -7.59 -11.11
C GLY A 67 1.33 -6.50 -10.08
N ASP A 68 2.30 -5.60 -9.93
CA ASP A 68 2.27 -4.43 -9.07
C ASP A 68 1.04 -3.56 -9.39
N PRO A 69 0.18 -3.26 -8.41
CA PRO A 69 -1.00 -2.43 -8.64
C PRO A 69 -0.69 -0.98 -9.05
N ALA A 70 0.50 -0.47 -8.74
CA ALA A 70 0.92 0.89 -9.09
C ALA A 70 1.46 1.00 -10.53
N THR A 71 2.23 0.01 -10.98
CA THR A 71 2.95 0.09 -12.28
C THR A 71 2.45 -0.91 -13.33
N GLY A 72 1.76 -1.97 -12.90
CA GLY A 72 1.39 -3.11 -13.74
C GLY A 72 2.55 -4.04 -14.12
N MET A 73 3.76 -3.78 -13.62
CA MET A 73 4.93 -4.65 -13.83
C MET A 73 4.87 -5.89 -12.95
N PRO A 74 5.59 -6.99 -13.27
CA PRO A 74 5.77 -8.10 -12.35
C PRO A 74 6.33 -7.63 -11.00
N MET A 75 5.91 -8.28 -9.91
CA MET A 75 6.44 -8.10 -8.56
C MET A 75 6.58 -9.47 -7.87
N GLY A 76 7.17 -9.51 -6.68
CA GLY A 76 7.43 -10.72 -5.89
C GLY A 76 8.91 -10.89 -5.61
N GLY A 77 9.66 -11.36 -6.62
CA GLY A 77 11.12 -11.48 -6.54
C GLY A 77 11.82 -10.13 -6.43
N THR A 78 12.92 -10.04 -5.68
CA THR A 78 13.66 -8.78 -5.44
C THR A 78 14.05 -8.06 -6.74
N GLU A 79 14.44 -8.80 -7.78
CA GLU A 79 14.77 -8.21 -9.08
C GLU A 79 13.55 -7.54 -9.73
N ASP A 80 12.39 -8.18 -9.70
CA ASP A 80 11.16 -7.65 -10.27
C ASP A 80 10.63 -6.46 -9.46
N ASN A 81 10.71 -6.54 -8.13
CA ASN A 81 10.38 -5.43 -7.23
C ASN A 81 11.23 -4.18 -7.55
N LEU A 82 12.54 -4.35 -7.78
CA LEU A 82 13.44 -3.26 -8.15
C LEU A 82 13.06 -2.65 -9.51
N LYS A 83 12.74 -3.49 -10.50
CA LYS A 83 12.30 -3.01 -11.82
C LYS A 83 11.00 -2.22 -11.72
N SER A 84 10.02 -2.72 -10.96
CA SER A 84 8.76 -2.02 -10.73
C SER A 84 9.00 -0.66 -10.07
N ALA A 85 9.79 -0.62 -8.99
CA ALA A 85 10.11 0.62 -8.29
C ALA A 85 10.79 1.65 -9.21
N VAL A 86 11.78 1.24 -10.00
CA VAL A 86 12.44 2.13 -10.97
C VAL A 86 11.46 2.68 -12.00
N ALA A 87 10.53 1.85 -12.49
CA ALA A 87 9.53 2.30 -13.46
C ALA A 87 8.54 3.31 -12.85
N GLY A 88 8.08 3.06 -11.61
CA GLY A 88 7.21 3.98 -10.88
C GLY A 88 7.87 5.33 -10.64
N GLU A 89 9.05 5.34 -10.03
CA GLU A 89 9.83 6.57 -9.77
C GLU A 89 10.19 7.32 -11.06
N THR A 90 10.47 6.56 -12.14
CA THR A 90 10.76 7.18 -13.44
C THR A 90 9.57 7.95 -13.96
N HIS A 91 8.39 7.34 -13.95
CA HIS A 91 7.16 7.99 -14.36
C HIS A 91 6.83 9.22 -13.50
N GLU A 92 7.09 9.14 -12.18
CA GLU A 92 6.89 10.27 -11.30
C GLU A 92 7.77 11.47 -11.67
N TYR A 93 9.08 11.29 -11.93
CA TYR A 93 9.95 12.42 -12.28
C TYR A 93 9.78 12.91 -13.73
N THR A 94 9.39 12.04 -14.67
CA THR A 94 9.26 12.44 -16.09
C THR A 94 7.92 13.08 -16.40
N ASP A 95 6.83 12.60 -15.77
CA ASP A 95 5.47 12.91 -16.19
C ASP A 95 4.62 13.54 -15.07
N MET A 96 4.75 13.07 -13.82
CA MET A 96 3.88 13.52 -12.72
C MET A 96 4.38 14.82 -12.05
N TYR A 97 5.68 14.90 -11.77
CA TYR A 97 6.36 16.01 -11.10
C TYR A 97 7.67 16.40 -11.84
N PRO A 98 7.59 17.05 -13.01
CA PRO A 98 8.77 17.48 -13.76
C PRO A 98 9.56 18.63 -13.12
#